data_AF-A0A8S0PEH4-F1
#
_entry.id   AF-A0A8S0PEH4-F1
#
_cell.length_a   1.000
_cell.length_b   1.000
_cell.length_c   1.000
_cell.angle_alpha   90.00
_cell.angle_beta   90.00
_cell.angle_gamma   90.00
#
_symmetry.space_group_name_H-M   'P 1'
#
loop_
_entity.id
_entity.type
_entity.pdbx_description
1 polymer ?
#
loop_
_entity_poly.entity_id
_entity_poly.type
_entity_poly.pdbx_seq_one_letter_code
_entity_poly.pdbx_strand_id
1 'polypeptide(L)'
;MNVEKVEPLPDDFDPTAVIIDPVPAVVNDDASGINGETKREIVLGRNIHTECWEVKEPDADDEATGEREAFMASVLARYRRTLIERTKNHLGTTVKGAVDDLDLVIQTLEETGFSHDRFYIHCDGALFGLMMPFVKRAPKVTFKKPIGSVSVLGHKFVGCPMPCGVQITRLEHINALSRNVEYLASRDATIMGSRNGHAPIFLWYTLNKKGYRGFQKEVQKCLRNAHYLKDRLRDAGIGAMLNELSSSVVLERPPDEEFIRKWQLACQGNIDHVVVMLNITVEKLNKFLNELIALRATWNGGDRKRQSPCVASYIGKENCLCSLHK
;
A
#
# COMPACT_ATOMS: atom_id res chain seq x y z
N MET A 1 -25.53 -9.67 16.59
CA MET A 1 -25.81 -8.34 17.14
C MET A 1 -25.48 -8.37 18.63
N ASN A 2 -24.48 -7.59 19.03
CA ASN A 2 -24.24 -7.16 20.40
C ASN A 2 -23.79 -5.71 20.25
N VAL A 3 -24.72 -4.79 20.46
CA VAL A 3 -24.57 -3.36 20.20
C VAL A 3 -24.39 -2.69 21.56
N GLU A 4 -23.26 -2.92 22.23
CA GLU A 4 -22.94 -2.14 23.43
C GLU A 4 -21.44 -1.82 23.49
N LYS A 5 -21.17 -0.52 23.64
CA LYS A 5 -19.87 0.19 23.70
C LYS A 5 -19.23 0.53 22.36
N VAL A 6 -19.90 1.41 21.62
CA VAL A 6 -19.21 2.39 20.76
C VAL A 6 -18.62 3.45 21.70
N GLU A 7 -17.30 3.65 21.66
CA GLU A 7 -16.65 4.74 22.40
C GLU A 7 -17.10 6.10 21.82
N PRO A 8 -17.33 7.14 22.65
CA PRO A 8 -17.76 8.44 22.16
C PRO A 8 -16.67 9.10 21.31
N LEU A 9 -17.12 9.90 20.33
CA LEU A 9 -16.28 10.71 19.46
C LEU A 9 -15.46 11.71 20.29
N PRO A 10 -14.28 12.16 19.81
CA PRO A 10 -13.51 13.22 20.46
C PRO A 10 -14.36 14.49 20.62
N ASP A 11 -14.17 15.25 21.71
CA ASP A 11 -14.93 16.47 22.05
C ASP A 11 -14.87 17.57 20.97
N ASP A 12 -13.96 17.45 20.01
CA ASP A 12 -13.77 18.39 18.89
C ASP A 12 -14.62 18.04 17.65
N PHE A 13 -15.46 17.00 17.71
CA PHE A 13 -16.34 16.60 16.62
C PHE A 13 -17.72 17.24 16.76
N ASP A 14 -17.99 18.27 15.96
CA ASP A 14 -19.32 18.85 15.80
C ASP A 14 -20.11 18.10 14.70
N PRO A 15 -21.10 17.26 15.05
CA PRO A 15 -21.94 16.54 14.08
C PRO A 15 -22.88 17.47 13.28
N THR A 16 -23.03 18.74 13.67
CA THR A 16 -23.83 19.75 12.94
C THR A 16 -23.05 20.52 11.88
N ALA A 17 -21.74 20.32 11.76
CA ALA A 17 -20.92 20.91 10.69
C ALA A 17 -21.05 20.17 9.34
N VAL A 18 -21.83 19.09 9.27
CA VAL A 18 -22.20 18.43 8.01
C VAL A 18 -23.30 19.26 7.35
N ILE A 19 -22.94 19.94 6.26
CA ILE A 19 -23.85 20.66 5.36
C ILE A 19 -25.04 19.75 5.04
N ILE A 20 -26.22 20.12 5.50
CA ILE A 20 -27.49 19.49 5.13
C ILE A 20 -27.85 20.04 3.74
N ASP A 21 -27.48 19.31 2.68
CA ASP A 21 -28.06 19.58 1.36
C ASP A 21 -29.55 19.20 1.39
N PRO A 22 -30.47 20.05 0.89
CA PRO A 22 -31.90 19.76 0.89
C PRO A 22 -32.20 18.58 -0.05
N VAL A 23 -32.87 17.57 0.51
CA VAL A 23 -33.37 16.40 -0.23
C VAL A 23 -34.44 16.85 -1.23
N PRO A 24 -34.37 16.47 -2.52
CA PRO A 24 -35.44 16.76 -3.47
C PRO A 24 -36.74 16.02 -3.11
N ALA A 25 -37.89 16.65 -3.39
CA ALA A 25 -39.20 16.10 -3.07
C ALA A 25 -39.46 14.77 -3.79
N VAL A 26 -39.99 13.81 -3.03
CA VAL A 26 -40.44 12.50 -3.53
C VAL A 26 -41.68 12.69 -4.39
N VAL A 27 -41.62 12.25 -5.64
CA VAL A 27 -42.80 12.15 -6.52
C VAL A 27 -43.60 10.93 -6.10
N ASN A 28 -44.86 11.12 -5.71
CA ASN A 28 -45.81 10.03 -5.45
C ASN A 28 -46.25 9.43 -6.79
N ASP A 29 -45.86 8.19 -7.06
CA ASP A 29 -46.44 7.40 -8.15
C ASP A 29 -47.60 6.56 -7.61
N ASP A 30 -48.81 7.05 -7.84
CA ASP A 30 -50.03 6.25 -7.89
C ASP A 30 -49.97 5.35 -9.13
N ALA A 31 -49.72 4.05 -8.94
CA ALA A 31 -49.97 3.03 -9.96
C ALA A 31 -50.49 1.74 -9.34
N SER A 32 -51.79 1.58 -9.44
CA SER A 32 -52.61 0.41 -9.14
C SER A 32 -52.20 -0.84 -9.94
N GLY A 33 -52.07 -1.97 -9.23
CA GLY A 33 -52.45 -3.30 -9.70
C GLY A 33 -51.51 -4.04 -10.66
N ILE A 34 -51.01 -5.20 -10.23
CA ILE A 34 -51.25 -6.54 -10.83
C ILE A 34 -50.57 -7.59 -9.94
N ASN A 35 -51.40 -8.50 -9.40
CA ASN A 35 -51.01 -9.72 -8.70
C ASN A 35 -50.33 -10.70 -9.67
N GLY A 36 -49.23 -11.34 -9.23
CA GLY A 36 -48.66 -12.49 -9.92
C GLY A 36 -47.33 -12.96 -9.33
N GLU A 37 -47.39 -13.96 -8.43
CA GLU A 37 -46.21 -14.71 -7.99
C GLU A 37 -45.56 -15.43 -9.19
N THR A 38 -44.43 -14.92 -9.66
CA THR A 38 -43.54 -15.66 -10.57
C THR A 38 -42.10 -15.52 -10.08
N LYS A 39 -41.50 -16.64 -9.72
CA LYS A 39 -40.08 -16.78 -9.36
C LYS A 39 -39.25 -16.33 -10.58
N ARG A 40 -38.58 -15.16 -10.50
CA ARG A 40 -37.64 -14.72 -11.53
C ARG A 40 -36.30 -15.44 -11.33
N GLU A 41 -35.98 -16.33 -12.25
CA GLU A 41 -34.66 -16.95 -12.37
C GLU A 41 -33.67 -15.91 -12.92
N ILE A 42 -32.55 -15.71 -12.23
CA ILE A 42 -31.46 -14.85 -12.72
C ILE A 42 -30.66 -15.67 -13.72
N VAL A 43 -30.92 -15.47 -15.00
CA VAL A 43 -30.09 -16.01 -16.08
C VAL A 43 -28.93 -15.05 -16.32
N LEU A 44 -27.73 -15.40 -15.85
CA LEU A 44 -26.49 -14.71 -16.22
C LEU A 44 -26.23 -14.93 -17.72
N GLY A 45 -26.58 -13.94 -18.53
CA GLY A 45 -26.29 -13.93 -19.97
C GLY A 45 -24.78 -14.05 -20.24
N ARG A 46 -24.43 -14.79 -21.29
CA ARG A 46 -23.07 -15.07 -21.79
C ARG A 46 -22.37 -13.85 -22.38
N ASN A 47 -22.23 -12.76 -21.62
CA ASN A 47 -21.42 -11.60 -22.01
C ASN A 47 -20.18 -11.50 -21.11
N ILE A 48 -19.38 -12.57 -21.10
CA ILE A 48 -17.99 -12.52 -20.65
C ILE A 48 -17.19 -12.00 -21.84
N HIS A 49 -16.82 -10.72 -21.82
CA HIS A 49 -15.80 -10.21 -22.73
C HIS A 49 -14.44 -10.69 -22.21
N THR A 50 -13.81 -11.62 -22.92
CA THR A 50 -12.47 -12.16 -22.62
C THR A 50 -11.32 -11.29 -23.13
N GLU A 51 -11.60 -10.09 -23.62
CA GLU A 51 -10.59 -9.19 -24.18
C GLU A 51 -10.36 -8.02 -23.23
N CYS A 52 -9.36 -8.18 -22.37
CA CYS A 52 -8.69 -7.06 -21.72
C CYS A 52 -7.55 -6.62 -22.66
N TRP A 53 -7.57 -5.37 -23.09
CA TRP A 53 -6.41 -4.77 -23.73
C TRP A 53 -5.25 -4.77 -22.73
N GLU A 54 -4.06 -5.16 -23.19
CA GLU A 54 -2.85 -5.19 -22.39
C GLU A 54 -2.57 -3.76 -21.90
N VAL A 55 -2.81 -3.51 -20.61
CA VAL A 55 -2.36 -2.28 -19.97
C VAL A 55 -0.85 -2.42 -19.89
N LYS A 56 -0.13 -1.68 -20.75
CA LYS A 56 1.31 -1.47 -20.57
C LYS A 56 1.50 -0.74 -19.25
N GLU A 57 1.81 -1.48 -18.19
CA GLU A 57 2.41 -0.88 -17.01
C GLU A 57 3.72 -0.21 -17.49
N PRO A 58 3.97 1.06 -17.13
CA PRO A 58 5.27 1.66 -17.39
C PRO A 58 6.36 0.78 -16.77
N ASP A 59 7.50 0.65 -17.45
CA ASP A 59 8.60 -0.20 -17.01
C ASP A 59 8.93 0.07 -15.54
N ALA A 60 9.16 -1.00 -14.77
CA ALA A 60 9.45 -0.94 -13.34
C ALA A 60 10.57 0.08 -13.09
N ASP A 61 10.20 1.19 -12.44
CA ASP A 61 11.15 2.21 -12.05
C ASP A 61 12.24 1.55 -11.21
N ASP A 62 13.48 1.83 -11.57
CA ASP A 62 14.69 1.33 -10.94
C ASP A 62 14.65 1.75 -9.44
N GLU A 63 14.19 0.85 -8.56
CA GLU A 63 14.19 1.01 -7.09
C GLU A 63 15.63 0.97 -6.51
N ALA A 64 16.56 1.72 -7.10
CA ALA A 64 17.82 2.10 -6.51
C ALA A 64 17.69 3.44 -5.79
N THR A 65 17.47 3.34 -4.47
CA THR A 65 17.83 4.30 -3.41
C THR A 65 17.18 5.70 -3.49
N GLY A 66 16.48 6.09 -2.41
CA GLY A 66 15.89 7.43 -2.22
C GLY A 66 16.87 8.62 -2.32
N GLU A 67 18.18 8.36 -2.50
CA GLU A 67 19.18 9.36 -2.86
C GLU A 67 19.04 9.86 -4.31
N ARG A 68 18.48 9.05 -5.23
CA ARG A 68 18.37 9.40 -6.66
C ARG A 68 17.19 10.34 -6.96
N GLU A 69 16.12 10.26 -6.17
CA GLU A 69 14.99 11.19 -6.25
C GLU A 69 15.35 12.59 -5.72
N ALA A 70 16.09 12.67 -4.61
CA ALA A 70 16.66 13.94 -4.12
C ALA A 70 17.64 14.56 -5.14
N PHE A 71 18.44 13.72 -5.82
CA PHE A 71 19.30 14.19 -6.91
C PHE A 71 18.50 14.65 -8.13
N MET A 72 17.48 13.92 -8.56
CA MET A 72 16.62 14.36 -9.66
C MET A 72 15.85 15.63 -9.32
N ALA A 73 15.38 15.78 -8.08
CA ALA A 73 14.81 17.02 -7.59
C ALA A 73 15.83 18.17 -7.68
N SER A 74 17.11 17.92 -7.36
CA SER A 74 18.19 18.92 -7.52
C SER A 74 18.52 19.26 -8.98
N VAL A 75 18.31 18.33 -9.92
CA VAL A 75 18.52 18.52 -11.37
C VAL A 75 17.34 19.28 -11.97
N LEU A 76 16.11 18.92 -11.62
CA LEU A 76 14.89 19.61 -12.06
C LEU A 76 14.78 21.01 -11.44
N ALA A 77 15.32 21.20 -10.22
CA ALA A 77 15.53 22.52 -9.60
C ALA A 77 16.35 23.49 -10.44
N ARG A 78 17.19 23.01 -11.37
CA ARG A 78 17.97 23.88 -12.27
C ARG A 78 17.15 24.41 -13.44
N TYR A 79 15.98 23.84 -13.74
CA TYR A 79 15.10 24.23 -14.87
C TYR A 79 13.94 25.18 -14.45
N ARG A 80 14.25 26.15 -13.57
CA ARG A 80 13.34 27.01 -12.77
C ARG A 80 12.22 27.81 -13.47
N ARG A 81 12.05 27.82 -14.79
CA ARG A 81 11.14 28.78 -15.44
C ARG A 81 9.70 28.32 -15.69
N THR A 82 9.37 27.02 -15.64
CA THR A 82 7.99 26.59 -15.96
C THR A 82 7.55 25.20 -15.45
N LEU A 83 8.32 24.52 -14.60
CA LEU A 83 7.95 23.19 -14.12
C LEU A 83 7.19 23.24 -12.78
N ILE A 84 5.99 22.68 -12.76
CA ILE A 84 5.38 22.15 -11.53
C ILE A 84 6.00 20.77 -11.32
N GLU A 85 6.81 20.64 -10.28
CA GLU A 85 7.43 19.36 -9.96
C GLU A 85 6.41 18.44 -9.29
N ARG A 86 6.25 17.22 -9.82
CA ARG A 86 5.38 16.20 -9.21
C ARG A 86 6.25 15.11 -8.63
N THR A 87 6.36 15.08 -7.31
CA THR A 87 7.15 14.07 -6.59
C THR A 87 6.22 13.04 -5.96
N LYS A 88 6.42 11.77 -6.31
CA LYS A 88 5.76 10.64 -5.66
C LYS A 88 6.66 10.16 -4.54
N ASN A 89 6.14 10.13 -3.31
CA ASN A 89 6.87 9.65 -2.13
C ASN A 89 6.19 8.38 -1.63
N HIS A 90 6.96 7.32 -1.46
CA HIS A 90 6.50 6.04 -0.98
C HIS A 90 6.59 6.00 0.55
N LEU A 91 5.47 5.77 1.20
CA LEU A 91 5.44 5.54 2.63
C LEU A 91 5.74 4.08 2.96
N GLY A 92 6.47 3.36 2.10
CA GLY A 92 6.60 1.91 2.08
C GLY A 92 6.73 1.42 0.64
N THR A 93 7.96 1.43 0.10
CA THR A 93 8.25 0.90 -1.25
C THR A 93 7.82 -0.55 -1.38
N THR A 94 7.47 -0.98 -2.59
CA THR A 94 6.81 -2.27 -2.79
C THR A 94 7.69 -3.43 -2.37
N VAL A 95 8.97 -3.39 -2.76
CA VAL A 95 9.90 -4.50 -2.57
C VAL A 95 10.58 -4.39 -1.20
N LYS A 96 11.20 -3.25 -0.93
CA LYS A 96 12.03 -3.06 0.27
C LYS A 96 11.25 -2.53 1.47
N GLY A 97 10.03 -2.02 1.28
CA GLY A 97 9.26 -1.36 2.35
C GLY A 97 10.00 -0.17 2.96
N ALA A 98 10.76 0.57 2.15
CA ALA A 98 11.40 1.81 2.60
C ALA A 98 10.36 2.91 2.74
N VAL A 99 10.52 3.79 3.73
CA VAL A 99 9.65 4.93 3.97
C VAL A 99 10.46 6.18 3.65
N ASP A 100 10.00 6.96 2.68
CA ASP A 100 10.69 8.20 2.30
C ASP A 100 10.59 9.24 3.41
N ASP A 101 11.69 9.99 3.62
CA ASP A 101 11.73 11.08 4.57
C ASP A 101 11.08 12.33 3.98
N LEU A 102 9.78 12.44 4.22
CA LEU A 102 8.97 13.55 3.73
C LEU A 102 9.47 14.91 4.25
N ASP A 103 10.02 14.99 5.48
CA ASP A 103 10.57 16.24 6.01
C ASP A 103 11.80 16.68 5.22
N LEU A 104 12.72 15.74 4.96
CA LEU A 104 13.92 15.99 4.18
C LEU A 104 13.60 16.39 2.74
N VAL A 105 12.62 15.76 2.11
CA VAL A 105 12.18 16.09 0.75
C VAL A 105 11.64 17.52 0.69
N ILE A 106 10.76 17.89 1.62
CA ILE A 106 10.19 19.25 1.68
C ILE A 106 11.32 20.27 1.92
N GLN A 107 12.20 20.02 2.88
CA GLN A 107 13.34 20.89 3.17
C GLN A 107 14.24 21.08 1.93
N THR A 108 14.53 19.99 1.21
CA THR A 108 15.36 20.05 -0.01
C THR A 108 14.71 20.88 -1.12
N LEU A 109 13.39 20.75 -1.32
CA LEU A 109 12.65 21.55 -2.29
C LEU A 109 12.68 23.05 -1.92
N GLU A 110 12.52 23.37 -0.64
CA GLU A 110 12.59 24.75 -0.14
C GLU A 110 13.99 25.35 -0.30
N GLU A 111 15.04 24.63 0.11
CA GLU A 111 16.44 25.07 0.00
C GLU A 111 16.89 25.23 -1.46
N THR A 112 16.35 24.43 -2.37
CA THR A 112 16.57 24.56 -3.82
C THR A 112 15.70 25.64 -4.47
N GLY A 113 14.97 26.43 -3.67
CA GLY A 113 14.25 27.62 -4.10
C GLY A 113 12.91 27.36 -4.79
N PHE A 114 12.31 26.19 -4.57
CA PHE A 114 10.90 25.97 -4.91
C PHE A 114 10.01 26.43 -3.75
N SER A 115 9.15 27.40 -4.04
CA SER A 115 8.01 27.72 -3.19
C SER A 115 6.93 26.63 -3.31
N HIS A 116 6.06 26.53 -2.30
CA HIS A 116 5.05 25.46 -2.20
C HIS A 116 4.05 25.42 -3.38
N ASP A 117 3.86 26.52 -4.10
CA ASP A 117 3.03 26.59 -5.30
C ASP A 117 3.70 25.98 -6.55
N ARG A 118 4.98 25.62 -6.46
CA ARG A 118 5.76 25.08 -7.59
C ARG A 118 6.07 23.60 -7.50
N PHE A 119 5.61 22.93 -6.45
CA PHE A 119 5.71 21.49 -6.35
C PHE A 119 4.40 20.87 -5.85
N TYR A 120 4.23 19.59 -6.16
CA TYR A 120 3.12 18.77 -5.72
C TYR A 120 3.67 17.45 -5.21
N ILE A 121 3.47 17.17 -3.92
CA ILE A 121 3.86 15.92 -3.30
C ILE A 121 2.65 15.00 -3.17
N HIS A 122 2.73 13.82 -3.80
CA HIS A 122 1.83 12.71 -3.54
C HIS A 122 2.50 11.71 -2.61
N CYS A 123 1.84 11.36 -1.50
CA CYS A 123 2.27 10.26 -0.65
C CYS A 123 1.54 8.97 -1.03
N ASP A 124 2.25 8.04 -1.66
CA ASP A 124 1.77 6.68 -1.90
C ASP A 124 1.95 5.84 -0.63
N GLY A 125 0.86 5.73 0.13
CA GLY A 125 0.74 4.92 1.33
C GLY A 125 -0.01 3.63 1.10
N ALA A 126 0.07 3.03 -0.10
CA ALA A 126 -0.74 1.88 -0.49
C ALA A 126 -0.79 0.78 0.59
N LEU A 127 0.36 0.35 1.12
CA LEU A 127 0.44 -0.65 2.20
C LEU A 127 0.52 0.03 3.57
N PHE A 128 1.55 0.86 3.75
CA PHE A 128 1.97 1.37 5.05
C PHE A 128 1.23 2.64 5.49
N GLY A 129 0.44 3.30 4.64
CA GLY A 129 -0.31 4.50 5.04
C GLY A 129 -1.30 4.24 6.19
N LEU A 130 -1.78 2.99 6.32
CA LEU A 130 -2.63 2.55 7.44
C LEU A 130 -1.85 1.84 8.55
N MET A 131 -0.54 1.68 8.40
CA MET A 131 0.37 1.13 9.42
C MET A 131 1.13 2.22 10.17
N MET A 132 1.69 3.18 9.44
CA MET A 132 2.57 4.25 9.94
C MET A 132 2.01 5.04 11.13
N PRO A 133 0.71 5.38 11.20
CA PRO A 133 0.15 6.06 12.38
C PRO A 133 0.36 5.30 13.71
N PHE A 134 0.63 3.99 13.65
CA PHE A 134 0.80 3.12 14.80
C PHE A 134 2.24 2.63 15.01
N VAL A 135 3.18 3.10 14.18
CA VAL A 135 4.61 2.80 14.30
C VAL A 135 5.28 3.91 15.11
N LYS A 136 6.04 3.51 16.14
CA LYS A 136 6.75 4.48 16.99
C LYS A 136 7.84 5.16 16.16
N ARG A 137 7.97 6.48 16.28
CA ARG A 137 8.96 7.31 15.57
C ARG A 137 8.82 7.33 14.04
N ALA A 138 7.72 6.81 13.49
CA ALA A 138 7.47 6.94 12.06
C ALA A 138 7.21 8.41 11.67
N PRO A 139 7.61 8.82 10.45
CA PRO A 139 7.30 10.13 9.90
C PRO A 139 5.79 10.39 9.91
N LYS A 140 5.39 11.59 10.36
CA LYS A 140 3.98 11.98 10.39
C LYS A 140 3.51 12.48 9.04
N VAL A 141 2.73 11.67 8.33
CA VAL A 141 2.12 12.08 7.07
C VAL A 141 0.82 12.82 7.37
N THR A 142 0.82 14.14 7.22
CA THR A 142 -0.34 14.99 7.49
C THR A 142 -0.42 16.15 6.51
N PHE A 143 -1.64 16.64 6.23
CA PHE A 143 -1.87 17.82 5.38
C PHE A 143 -1.44 19.16 6.03
N LYS A 144 -0.89 19.15 7.26
CA LYS A 144 -0.18 20.30 7.83
C LYS A 144 1.13 20.58 7.08
N LYS A 145 1.68 19.56 6.42
CA LYS A 145 2.80 19.67 5.48
C LYS A 145 2.29 20.11 4.10
N PRO A 146 3.13 20.70 3.24
CA PRO A 146 2.78 21.07 1.86
C PRO A 146 2.66 19.84 0.92
N ILE A 147 1.96 18.80 1.35
CA ILE A 147 1.59 17.66 0.51
C ILE A 147 0.26 17.94 -0.21
N GLY A 148 0.13 17.45 -1.44
CA GLY A 148 -1.06 17.62 -2.27
C GLY A 148 -2.09 16.50 -2.07
N SER A 149 -1.63 15.26 -1.90
CA SER A 149 -2.52 14.10 -1.71
C SER A 149 -1.84 12.90 -1.04
N VAL A 150 -2.68 11.99 -0.54
CA VAL A 150 -2.29 10.69 0.03
C VAL A 150 -3.21 9.61 -0.52
N SER A 151 -2.67 8.44 -0.85
CA SER A 151 -3.44 7.25 -1.24
C SER A 151 -3.14 6.07 -0.33
N VAL A 152 -4.16 5.29 0.03
CA VAL A 152 -4.05 4.05 0.80
C VAL A 152 -4.92 2.95 0.20
N LEU A 153 -4.52 1.68 0.33
CA LEU A 153 -5.28 0.53 -0.19
C LEU A 153 -5.91 -0.30 0.93
N GLY A 154 -7.22 -0.51 0.87
CA GLY A 154 -7.97 -1.29 1.86
C GLY A 154 -7.74 -2.80 1.77
N HIS A 155 -7.47 -3.31 0.57
CA HIS A 155 -7.19 -4.73 0.36
C HIS A 155 -5.78 -5.16 0.76
N LYS A 156 -4.91 -4.20 1.12
CA LYS A 156 -3.56 -4.45 1.64
C LYS A 156 -3.60 -4.68 3.15
N PHE A 157 -3.30 -3.66 3.95
CA PHE A 157 -3.19 -3.82 5.40
C PHE A 157 -4.53 -4.07 6.11
N VAL A 158 -5.61 -3.42 5.66
CA VAL A 158 -6.94 -3.58 6.29
C VAL A 158 -7.51 -4.97 6.01
N GLY A 159 -7.22 -5.54 4.83
CA GLY A 159 -7.62 -6.89 4.43
C GLY A 159 -9.03 -6.96 3.82
N CYS A 160 -9.45 -5.93 3.08
CA CYS A 160 -10.70 -5.99 2.32
C CYS A 160 -10.66 -7.12 1.27
N PRO A 161 -11.75 -7.89 1.07
CA PRO A 161 -11.76 -9.03 0.15
C PRO A 161 -11.85 -8.66 -1.34
N MET A 162 -11.83 -7.36 -1.66
CA MET A 162 -11.83 -6.84 -3.02
C MET A 162 -10.87 -5.66 -3.12
N PRO A 163 -10.24 -5.43 -4.29
CA PRO A 163 -9.45 -4.24 -4.51
C PRO A 163 -10.24 -2.96 -4.21
N CYS A 164 -9.76 -2.21 -3.23
CA CYS A 164 -10.28 -0.91 -2.85
C CYS A 164 -9.18 -0.04 -2.24
N GLY A 165 -9.44 1.27 -2.16
CA GLY A 165 -8.56 2.25 -1.57
C GLY A 165 -9.26 3.58 -1.32
N VAL A 166 -8.54 4.48 -0.66
CA VAL A 166 -8.97 5.86 -0.38
C VAL A 166 -7.88 6.79 -0.87
N GLN A 167 -8.27 7.78 -1.68
CA GLN A 167 -7.42 8.91 -2.04
C GLN A 167 -7.96 10.15 -1.35
N ILE A 168 -7.08 10.86 -0.66
CA ILE A 168 -7.38 12.13 0.00
C ILE A 168 -6.53 13.20 -0.66
N THR A 169 -7.13 14.33 -1.02
CA THR A 169 -6.45 15.44 -1.70
C THR A 169 -7.06 16.78 -1.26
N ARG A 170 -6.36 17.89 -1.57
CA ARG A 170 -6.87 19.24 -1.29
C ARG A 170 -8.05 19.59 -2.20
N LEU A 171 -9.00 20.34 -1.66
CA LEU A 171 -10.24 20.71 -2.35
C LEU A 171 -9.98 21.50 -3.65
N GLU A 172 -8.93 22.34 -3.67
CA GLU A 172 -8.52 23.09 -4.87
C GLU A 172 -8.21 22.18 -6.08
N HIS A 173 -7.63 21.00 -5.84
CA HIS A 173 -7.35 20.04 -6.91
C HIS A 173 -8.62 19.33 -7.38
N ILE A 174 -9.58 19.06 -6.48
CA ILE A 174 -10.88 18.50 -6.85
C ILE A 174 -11.66 19.49 -7.71
N ASN A 175 -11.71 20.76 -7.31
CA ASN A 175 -12.43 21.79 -8.04
C ASN A 175 -11.96 21.97 -9.49
N ALA A 176 -10.67 21.76 -9.75
CA ALA A 176 -10.09 21.81 -11.09
C ALA A 176 -10.48 20.61 -11.97
N LEU A 177 -10.81 19.46 -11.36
CA LEU A 177 -11.15 18.21 -12.05
C LEU A 177 -12.65 17.96 -12.16
N SER A 178 -13.45 18.50 -11.22
CA SER A 178 -14.88 18.24 -11.11
C SER A 178 -15.67 18.69 -12.33
N ARG A 179 -16.51 17.80 -12.85
CA ARG A 179 -17.50 18.09 -13.90
C ARG A 179 -18.92 17.91 -13.37
N ASN A 180 -19.84 18.73 -13.85
CA ASN A 180 -21.26 18.56 -13.51
C ASN A 180 -21.83 17.38 -14.32
N VAL A 181 -22.54 16.49 -13.64
CA VAL A 181 -23.23 15.35 -14.25
C VAL A 181 -24.72 15.48 -13.99
N GLU A 182 -25.44 15.99 -14.99
CA GLU A 182 -26.86 16.38 -14.88
C GLU A 182 -27.76 15.22 -14.44
N TYR A 183 -27.62 14.05 -15.07
CA TYR A 183 -28.46 12.89 -14.77
C TYR A 183 -28.21 12.25 -13.40
N LEU A 184 -27.08 12.58 -12.75
CA LEU A 184 -26.78 12.18 -11.37
C LEU A 184 -27.10 13.29 -10.37
N ALA A 185 -27.50 14.48 -10.84
CA ALA A 185 -27.62 15.70 -10.05
C ALA A 185 -26.40 15.94 -9.12
N SER A 186 -25.19 15.67 -9.62
CA SER A 186 -23.97 15.63 -8.80
C SER A 186 -22.74 16.11 -9.57
N ARG A 187 -21.67 16.46 -8.82
CA ARG A 187 -20.34 16.77 -9.38
C ARG A 187 -19.48 15.52 -9.32
N ASP A 188 -18.97 15.09 -10.46
CA ASP A 188 -18.06 13.95 -10.55
C ASP A 188 -16.62 14.44 -10.70
N ALA A 189 -15.77 13.99 -9.79
CA ALA A 189 -14.32 14.23 -9.80
C ALA A 189 -13.53 12.91 -9.83
N THR A 190 -14.21 11.80 -10.13
CA THR A 190 -13.64 10.46 -10.08
C THR A 190 -13.33 9.94 -11.48
N ILE A 191 -12.34 9.04 -11.58
CA ILE A 191 -11.96 8.44 -12.87
C ILE A 191 -13.02 7.41 -13.32
N MET A 192 -13.64 6.73 -12.35
CA MET A 192 -14.63 5.69 -12.60
C MET A 192 -16.05 6.24 -12.40
N GLY A 193 -16.95 6.03 -13.36
CA GLY A 193 -18.38 6.33 -13.18
C GLY A 193 -19.03 5.40 -12.13
N SER A 194 -19.36 4.18 -12.54
CA SER A 194 -19.87 3.15 -11.61
C SER A 194 -18.77 2.72 -10.64
N ARG A 195 -19.07 2.79 -9.33
CA ARG A 195 -18.11 2.50 -8.25
C ARG A 195 -18.63 1.39 -7.33
N ASN A 196 -17.69 0.69 -6.70
CA ASN A 196 -18.00 -0.43 -5.81
C ASN A 196 -18.57 0.08 -4.47
N GLY A 197 -19.88 -0.07 -4.27
CA GLY A 197 -20.56 0.30 -3.02
C GLY A 197 -20.29 -0.62 -1.82
N HIS A 198 -19.76 -1.84 -2.05
CA HIS A 198 -19.39 -2.75 -0.95
C HIS A 198 -18.06 -2.35 -0.30
N ALA A 199 -17.12 -1.81 -1.08
CA ALA A 199 -15.81 -1.39 -0.59
C ALA A 199 -15.88 -0.45 0.64
N PRO A 200 -16.66 0.66 0.64
CA PRO A 200 -16.78 1.52 1.82
C PRO A 200 -17.41 0.82 3.02
N ILE A 201 -18.34 -0.12 2.82
CA ILE A 201 -18.97 -0.91 3.90
C ILE A 201 -17.92 -1.81 4.58
N PHE A 202 -17.10 -2.52 3.81
CA PHE A 202 -16.03 -3.38 4.35
C PHE A 202 -14.95 -2.58 5.08
N LEU A 203 -14.56 -1.43 4.52
CA LEU A 203 -13.64 -0.50 5.16
C LEU A 203 -14.21 -0.02 6.50
N TRP A 204 -15.45 0.50 6.49
CA TRP A 204 -16.13 0.98 7.69
C TRP A 204 -16.24 -0.10 8.76
N TYR A 205 -16.69 -1.31 8.39
CA TYR A 205 -16.80 -2.43 9.32
C TYR A 205 -15.46 -2.77 9.97
N THR A 206 -14.39 -2.85 9.17
CA THR A 206 -13.07 -3.23 9.68
C THR A 206 -12.47 -2.15 10.57
N LEU A 207 -12.64 -0.88 10.19
CA LEU A 207 -12.21 0.28 10.99
C LEU A 207 -12.90 0.28 12.36
N ASN A 208 -14.21 0.11 12.39
CA ASN A 208 -14.99 0.08 13.63
C ASN A 208 -14.70 -1.15 14.49
N LYS A 209 -14.57 -2.33 13.87
CA LYS A 209 -14.32 -3.58 14.60
C LYS A 209 -12.95 -3.59 15.28
N LYS A 210 -11.92 -3.09 14.60
CA LYS A 210 -10.54 -3.08 15.13
C LYS A 210 -10.31 -1.89 16.06
N GLY A 211 -10.81 -0.71 15.69
CA GLY A 211 -10.49 0.55 16.33
C GLY A 211 -8.98 0.83 16.37
N TYR A 212 -8.60 1.93 17.01
CA TYR A 212 -7.19 2.33 17.11
C TYR A 212 -6.33 1.26 17.81
N ARG A 213 -6.81 0.69 18.92
CA ARG A 213 -6.06 -0.30 19.70
C ARG A 213 -5.86 -1.61 18.93
N GLY A 214 -6.84 -2.04 18.13
CA GLY A 214 -6.73 -3.24 17.30
C GLY A 214 -5.66 -3.07 16.23
N PHE A 215 -5.72 -1.97 15.47
CA PHE A 215 -4.69 -1.67 14.47
C PHE A 215 -3.31 -1.52 15.10
N GLN A 216 -3.20 -0.84 16.24
CA GLN A 216 -1.93 -0.73 16.95
C GLN A 216 -1.34 -2.11 17.29
N LYS A 217 -2.15 -3.02 17.86
CA LYS A 217 -1.69 -4.38 18.18
C LYS A 217 -1.26 -5.16 16.93
N GLU A 218 -2.01 -5.01 15.86
CA GLU A 218 -1.78 -5.67 14.58
C GLU A 218 -0.50 -5.20 13.89
N VAL A 219 -0.30 -3.88 13.76
CA VAL A 219 0.92 -3.28 13.22
C VAL A 219 2.14 -3.76 14.01
N GLN A 220 2.05 -3.69 15.35
CA GLN A 220 3.15 -4.12 16.21
C GLN A 220 3.43 -5.62 16.09
N LYS A 221 2.41 -6.45 15.84
CA LYS A 221 2.59 -7.89 15.54
C LYS A 221 3.32 -8.09 14.22
N CYS A 222 2.90 -7.40 13.15
CA CYS A 222 3.55 -7.46 11.84
C CYS A 222 5.03 -7.09 11.92
N LEU A 223 5.36 -5.97 12.56
CA LEU A 223 6.74 -5.52 12.75
C LEU A 223 7.57 -6.53 13.55
N ARG A 224 7.07 -7.00 14.70
CA ARG A 224 7.78 -8.03 15.49
C ARG A 224 8.02 -9.31 14.69
N ASN A 225 7.04 -9.76 13.93
CA ASN A 225 7.16 -10.97 13.12
C ASN A 225 8.14 -10.77 11.95
N ALA A 226 8.22 -9.57 11.37
CA ALA A 226 9.20 -9.23 10.35
C ALA A 226 10.63 -9.26 10.91
N HIS A 227 10.86 -8.64 12.07
CA HIS A 227 12.15 -8.72 12.76
C HIS A 227 12.53 -10.17 13.08
N TYR A 228 11.59 -10.94 13.62
CA TYR A 228 11.77 -12.36 13.89
C TYR A 228 12.20 -13.13 12.63
N LEU A 229 11.51 -12.94 11.51
CA LEU A 229 11.87 -13.60 10.25
C LEU A 229 13.28 -13.19 9.78
N LYS A 230 13.59 -11.89 9.78
CA LYS A 230 14.91 -11.36 9.39
C LYS A 230 16.03 -11.97 10.22
N ASP A 231 15.88 -11.98 11.54
CA ASP A 231 16.90 -12.52 12.46
C ASP A 231 17.10 -14.02 12.22
N ARG A 232 16.00 -14.78 12.12
CA ARG A 232 16.07 -16.23 11.88
C ARG A 232 16.64 -16.61 10.51
N LEU A 233 16.42 -15.81 9.47
CA LEU A 233 17.06 -15.97 8.17
C LEU A 233 18.58 -15.75 8.27
N ARG A 234 19.00 -14.69 8.98
CA ARG A 234 20.43 -14.40 9.19
C ARG A 234 21.12 -15.47 10.01
N ASP A 235 20.49 -15.99 11.06
CA ASP A 235 21.00 -17.11 11.86
C ASP A 235 21.21 -18.37 11.00
N ALA A 236 20.39 -18.56 9.97
CA ALA A 236 20.53 -19.63 8.99
C ALA A 236 21.53 -19.32 7.86
N GLY A 237 22.26 -18.20 7.96
CA GLY A 237 23.24 -17.76 6.98
C GLY A 237 22.63 -17.33 5.64
N ILE A 238 21.37 -16.87 5.64
CA ILE A 238 20.65 -16.37 4.46
C ILE A 238 20.75 -14.85 4.47
N GLY A 239 21.21 -14.26 3.35
CA GLY A 239 21.28 -12.81 3.23
C GLY A 239 19.89 -12.19 3.28
N ALA A 240 19.65 -11.28 4.23
CA ALA A 240 18.34 -10.65 4.42
C ALA A 240 18.47 -9.23 4.99
N MET A 241 17.62 -8.33 4.50
CA MET A 241 17.46 -6.96 5.01
C MET A 241 16.02 -6.71 5.46
N LEU A 242 15.89 -5.76 6.38
CA LEU A 242 14.60 -5.22 6.82
C LEU A 242 14.81 -3.75 7.16
N ASN A 243 14.04 -2.86 6.51
CA ASN A 243 14.01 -1.46 6.88
C ASN A 243 13.34 -1.29 8.26
N GLU A 244 13.80 -0.32 9.05
CA GLU A 244 13.40 -0.14 10.46
C GLU A 244 11.88 -0.06 10.67
N LEU A 245 11.17 0.61 9.76
CA LEU A 245 9.73 0.85 9.85
C LEU A 245 8.90 -0.17 9.05
N SER A 246 9.54 -1.21 8.51
CA SER A 246 8.96 -2.10 7.52
C SER A 246 8.43 -3.41 8.10
N SER A 247 7.42 -3.97 7.45
CA SER A 247 7.01 -5.37 7.62
C SER A 247 7.42 -6.26 6.44
N SER A 248 8.17 -5.74 5.47
CA SER A 248 8.64 -6.47 4.30
C SER A 248 10.10 -6.87 4.49
N VAL A 249 10.36 -8.17 4.58
CA VAL A 249 11.71 -8.73 4.70
C VAL A 249 12.20 -9.11 3.31
N VAL A 250 13.30 -8.52 2.87
CA VAL A 250 13.93 -8.87 1.58
C VAL A 250 15.01 -9.89 1.84
N LEU A 251 15.07 -10.93 1.03
CA LEU A 251 16.00 -12.04 1.16
C LEU A 251 16.60 -12.43 -0.20
N GLU A 252 17.67 -13.22 -0.18
CA GLU A 252 18.16 -13.86 -1.41
C GLU A 252 17.06 -14.74 -2.04
N ARG A 253 16.92 -14.67 -3.37
CA ARG A 253 15.92 -15.46 -4.09
C ARG A 253 16.24 -16.95 -3.99
N PRO A 254 15.31 -17.79 -3.52
CA PRO A 254 15.44 -19.25 -3.63
C PRO A 254 15.50 -19.67 -5.12
N PRO A 255 16.43 -20.54 -5.54
CA PRO A 255 16.50 -21.03 -6.92
C PRO A 255 15.41 -22.05 -7.27
N ASP A 256 14.63 -22.49 -6.28
CA ASP A 256 13.59 -23.52 -6.43
C ASP A 256 12.23 -22.90 -6.78
N GLU A 257 11.79 -23.11 -8.01
CA GLU A 257 10.54 -22.56 -8.54
C GLU A 257 9.28 -23.24 -7.96
N GLU A 258 9.39 -24.46 -7.41
CA GLU A 258 8.27 -25.10 -6.71
C GLU A 258 8.07 -24.45 -5.34
N PHE A 259 9.15 -24.15 -4.63
CA PHE A 259 9.14 -23.42 -3.36
C PHE A 259 8.60 -22.00 -3.53
N ILE A 260 9.09 -21.26 -4.55
CA ILE A 260 8.58 -19.93 -4.89
C ILE A 260 7.07 -19.97 -5.13
N ARG A 261 6.58 -20.92 -5.94
CA ARG A 261 5.15 -21.06 -6.22
C ARG A 261 4.35 -21.49 -5.00
N LYS A 262 4.86 -22.41 -4.19
CA LYS A 262 4.18 -22.86 -2.96
C LYS A 262 3.97 -21.71 -1.97
N TRP A 263 4.96 -20.86 -1.81
CA TRP A 263 4.95 -19.76 -0.85
C TRP A 263 4.51 -18.42 -1.44
N GLN A 264 4.21 -18.38 -2.75
CA GLN A 264 3.77 -17.19 -3.49
C GLN A 264 4.75 -16.02 -3.31
N LEU A 265 6.03 -16.34 -3.47
CA LEU A 265 7.12 -15.40 -3.31
C LEU A 265 7.17 -14.41 -4.48
N ALA A 266 7.34 -13.13 -4.17
CA ALA A 266 7.35 -12.03 -5.14
C ALA A 266 8.79 -11.66 -5.52
N CYS A 267 9.39 -12.50 -6.36
CA CYS A 267 10.79 -12.41 -6.74
C CYS A 267 11.08 -11.28 -7.73
N GLN A 268 12.20 -10.59 -7.55
CA GLN A 268 12.73 -9.59 -8.49
C GLN A 268 14.24 -9.77 -8.64
N GLY A 269 14.69 -10.12 -9.84
CA GLY A 269 16.11 -10.41 -10.08
C GLY A 269 16.60 -11.54 -9.16
N ASN A 270 17.64 -11.23 -8.36
CA ASN A 270 18.27 -12.15 -7.42
C ASN A 270 17.74 -12.05 -5.98
N ILE A 271 16.71 -11.24 -5.75
CA ILE A 271 16.06 -11.09 -4.45
C ILE A 271 14.61 -11.54 -4.49
N ASP A 272 14.10 -11.83 -3.31
CA ASP A 272 12.70 -12.03 -3.02
C ASP A 272 12.29 -11.15 -1.83
N HIS A 273 11.00 -10.93 -1.64
CA HIS A 273 10.50 -10.25 -0.46
C HIS A 273 9.27 -10.95 0.14
N VAL A 274 9.29 -11.09 1.46
CA VAL A 274 8.17 -11.62 2.25
C VAL A 274 7.51 -10.47 2.98
N VAL A 275 6.28 -10.14 2.58
CA VAL A 275 5.46 -9.13 3.26
C VAL A 275 4.76 -9.77 4.47
N VAL A 276 5.21 -9.42 5.67
CA VAL A 276 4.71 -10.00 6.93
C VAL A 276 3.41 -9.32 7.37
N MET A 277 2.29 -9.87 6.90
CA MET A 277 0.92 -9.35 7.13
C MET A 277 0.19 -10.01 8.31
N LEU A 278 -1.02 -9.55 8.59
CA LEU A 278 -1.86 -9.93 9.74
C LEU A 278 -2.05 -11.45 9.92
N ASN A 279 -2.18 -12.16 8.80
CA ASN A 279 -2.40 -13.60 8.70
C ASN A 279 -1.13 -14.43 8.86
N ILE A 280 0.05 -13.80 8.93
CA ILE A 280 1.33 -14.49 9.05
C ILE A 280 1.68 -14.65 10.54
N THR A 281 1.63 -15.90 10.99
CA THR A 281 1.96 -16.30 12.36
C THR A 281 3.40 -16.79 12.47
N VAL A 282 3.94 -16.84 13.69
CA VAL A 282 5.29 -17.35 13.94
C VAL A 282 5.42 -18.81 13.51
N GLU A 283 4.37 -19.61 13.65
CA GLU A 283 4.32 -21.00 13.20
C GLU A 283 4.44 -21.09 11.68
N LYS A 284 3.74 -20.22 10.94
CA LYS A 284 3.84 -20.16 9.47
C LYS A 284 5.25 -19.72 9.04
N LEU A 285 5.84 -18.75 9.73
CA LEU A 285 7.22 -18.32 9.50
C LEU A 285 8.23 -19.44 9.77
N ASN A 286 8.06 -20.18 10.86
CA ASN A 286 8.91 -21.34 11.18
C ASN A 286 8.77 -22.44 10.14
N LYS A 287 7.54 -22.73 9.67
CA LYS A 287 7.32 -23.70 8.59
C LYS A 287 8.03 -23.28 7.31
N PHE A 288 7.84 -22.03 6.89
CA PHE A 288 8.53 -21.45 5.73
C PHE A 288 10.05 -21.59 5.85
N LEU A 289 10.61 -21.16 6.99
CA LEU A 289 12.04 -21.17 7.22
C LEU A 289 12.62 -22.58 7.26
N ASN A 290 11.97 -23.52 7.95
CA ASN A 290 12.45 -24.90 8.06
C ASN A 290 12.47 -25.58 6.69
N GLU A 291 11.44 -25.36 5.86
CA GLU A 291 11.41 -25.86 4.48
C GLU A 291 12.51 -25.21 3.63
N LEU A 292 12.71 -23.89 3.74
CA LEU A 292 13.75 -23.17 3.03
C LEU A 292 15.15 -23.69 3.39
N ILE A 293 15.44 -23.89 4.69
CA ILE A 293 16.73 -24.40 5.16
C ILE A 293 16.97 -25.83 4.66
N ALA A 294 15.94 -26.69 4.74
CA ALA A 294 16.04 -28.07 4.27
C ALA A 294 16.35 -28.15 2.77
N LEU A 295 15.67 -27.34 1.94
CA LEU A 295 15.94 -27.26 0.51
C LEU A 295 17.31 -26.64 0.22
N ARG A 296 17.71 -25.60 0.96
CA ARG A 296 19.02 -24.98 0.80
C ARG A 296 20.18 -25.94 1.05
N ALA A 297 20.01 -26.91 1.95
CA ALA A 297 21.00 -27.96 2.19
C ALA A 297 21.20 -28.87 0.97
N THR A 298 20.15 -29.14 0.18
CA THR A 298 20.27 -29.97 -1.04
C THR A 298 20.93 -29.22 -2.18
N TRP A 299 20.69 -27.91 -2.32
CA TRP A 299 21.33 -27.07 -3.34
C TRP A 299 22.85 -26.95 -3.17
N ASN A 300 23.32 -26.95 -1.92
CA ASN A 300 24.73 -26.86 -1.58
C ASN A 300 25.48 -28.21 -1.62
N GLY A 301 24.75 -29.33 -1.68
CA GLY A 301 25.30 -30.68 -1.53
C GLY A 301 25.65 -31.42 -2.83
N GLY A 302 25.18 -30.96 -3.99
CA GLY A 302 25.36 -31.67 -5.28
C GLY A 302 26.57 -31.25 -6.11
N ASP A 303 27.03 -30.01 -5.93
CA ASP A 303 28.17 -29.45 -6.65
C ASP A 303 28.77 -28.34 -5.79
N ARG A 304 30.05 -28.42 -5.43
CA ARG A 304 30.74 -27.43 -4.56
C ARG A 304 30.86 -26.02 -5.17
N LYS A 305 30.02 -25.65 -6.15
CA LYS A 305 30.16 -24.45 -7.00
C LYS A 305 28.94 -23.54 -7.08
N ARG A 306 27.76 -23.90 -6.58
CA ARG A 306 26.62 -22.95 -6.55
C ARG A 306 26.70 -22.09 -5.29
N GLN A 307 27.67 -21.16 -5.27
CA GLN A 307 27.69 -20.10 -4.26
C GLN A 307 26.40 -19.28 -4.42
N SER A 308 25.72 -18.95 -3.30
CA SER A 308 24.57 -18.04 -3.33
C SER A 308 24.95 -16.78 -4.12
N PRO A 309 24.12 -16.33 -5.07
CA PRO A 309 24.42 -15.13 -5.84
C PRO A 309 24.62 -13.96 -4.90
N CYS A 310 25.58 -13.10 -5.22
CA CYS A 310 25.80 -11.90 -4.45
C CYS A 310 24.60 -10.97 -4.58
N VAL A 311 23.97 -10.64 -3.44
CA VAL A 311 22.81 -9.75 -3.36
C VAL A 311 23.15 -8.39 -2.74
N ALA A 312 24.44 -8.10 -2.50
CA ALA A 312 24.87 -6.87 -1.82
C ALA A 312 24.43 -5.59 -2.54
N SER A 313 24.34 -5.59 -3.87
CA SER A 313 23.81 -4.45 -4.64
C SER A 313 22.33 -4.18 -4.36
N TYR A 314 21.58 -5.20 -3.94
CA TYR A 314 20.16 -5.09 -3.64
C TYR A 314 19.89 -4.78 -2.18
N ILE A 315 20.60 -5.46 -1.27
CA ILE A 315 20.30 -5.45 0.16
C ILE A 315 21.35 -4.77 1.04
N GLY A 316 22.43 -4.25 0.47
CA GLY A 316 23.58 -3.72 1.22
C GLY A 316 24.62 -4.80 1.53
N LYS A 317 25.89 -4.39 1.64
CA LYS A 317 27.02 -5.32 1.89
C LYS A 317 26.88 -5.99 3.26
N GLU A 318 26.43 -5.24 4.25
CA GLU A 318 26.22 -5.65 5.64
C GLU A 318 25.08 -6.66 5.84
N ASN A 319 24.20 -6.81 4.85
CA ASN A 319 23.10 -7.78 4.86
C ASN A 319 23.36 -8.96 3.92
N CYS A 320 24.39 -8.89 3.07
CA CYS A 320 24.76 -9.95 2.16
C CYS A 320 25.71 -10.94 2.84
N LEU A 321 25.26 -12.19 3.00
CA LEU A 321 26.04 -13.25 3.63
C LEU A 321 26.69 -14.20 2.62
N CYS A 322 27.03 -13.71 1.41
CA CYS A 322 27.76 -14.49 0.43
C CYS A 322 29.26 -14.59 0.81
N SER A 323 29.98 -15.52 0.18
CA SER A 323 31.42 -15.75 0.40
C SER A 323 32.30 -14.51 0.20
N LEU A 324 31.86 -13.52 -0.57
CA LEU A 324 32.61 -12.28 -0.85
C LEU A 324 32.50 -11.24 0.26
N HIS A 325 31.50 -11.36 1.14
CA HIS A 325 31.17 -10.37 2.17
C HIS A 325 31.05 -10.97 3.58
N LYS A 326 31.43 -12.26 3.73
CA LYS A 326 31.53 -12.96 5.01
C LYS A 326 32.80 -12.60 5.76
#